data_AF-A0A350XZM4-F1
#
_entry.id   AF-A0A350XZM4-F1
#
_cell.length_a   1.000
_cell.length_b   1.000
_cell.length_c   1.000
_cell.angle_alpha   90.00
_cell.angle_beta   90.00
_cell.angle_gamma   90.00
#
_symmetry.space_group_name_H-M   'P 1'
#
loop_
_entity.id
_entity.type
_entity.pdbx_description
1 polymer ?
#
loop_
_entity_poly.entity_id
_entity_poly.type
_entity_poly.pdbx_seq_one_letter_code
_entity_poly.pdbx_strand_id
1 'polypeptide(L)'
;LLFGITIYAGIVCNMAGVAVALGDLENARKYSLESLRFFSSIDNKEGIATTKWRLAEIELPQNPESALAFARDAYDIFSRLGMIQECVELQNMISKINNFIKEDKNELQF
;
A
#
# COMPACT_ATOMS: atom_id res chain seq x y z
N LEU A 1 25.68 3.29 -10.49
CA LEU A 1 24.35 3.38 -11.13
C LEU A 1 23.17 2.97 -10.24
N LEU A 2 23.37 2.38 -9.05
CA LEU A 2 22.29 1.99 -8.14
C LEU A 2 21.56 3.18 -7.47
N PHE A 3 22.33 4.19 -7.03
CA PHE A 3 21.79 5.37 -6.32
C PHE A 3 20.72 6.15 -7.10
N GLY A 4 20.92 6.36 -8.41
CA GLY A 4 19.95 7.08 -9.24
C GLY A 4 18.60 6.36 -9.37
N ILE A 5 18.63 5.02 -9.38
CA ILE A 5 17.43 4.21 -9.54
C ILE A 5 16.67 4.09 -8.20
N THR A 6 17.37 4.09 -7.06
CA THR A 6 16.73 4.21 -5.73
C THR A 6 16.00 5.54 -5.56
N ILE A 7 16.62 6.64 -5.97
CA ILE A 7 15.98 7.97 -5.94
C ILE A 7 14.75 7.98 -6.86
N TYR A 8 14.86 7.39 -8.06
CA TYR A 8 13.74 7.26 -8.99
C TYR A 8 12.54 6.53 -8.36
N ALA A 9 12.77 5.38 -7.72
CA ALA A 9 11.68 4.62 -7.08
C ALA A 9 11.04 5.37 -5.91
N GLY A 10 11.82 6.12 -5.13
CA GLY A 10 11.28 7.01 -4.10
C GLY A 10 10.39 8.12 -4.70
N ILE A 11 10.84 8.74 -5.80
CA ILE A 11 10.07 9.76 -6.51
C ILE A 11 8.75 9.19 -7.05
N VAL A 12 8.80 8.03 -7.70
CA VAL A 12 7.60 7.37 -8.26
C VAL A 12 6.63 6.95 -7.15
N CYS A 13 7.13 6.49 -6.00
CA CYS A 13 6.30 6.21 -4.83
C CYS A 13 5.61 7.48 -4.29
N ASN A 14 6.31 8.61 -4.27
CA ASN A 14 5.71 9.90 -3.89
C ASN A 14 4.66 10.37 -4.90
N MET A 15 4.91 10.18 -6.20
CA MET A 15 3.92 10.47 -7.25
C MET A 15 2.66 9.61 -7.11
N ALA A 16 2.79 8.35 -6.68
CA ALA A 16 1.62 7.52 -6.37
C ALA A 16 0.77 8.14 -5.25
N GLY A 17 1.40 8.61 -4.17
CA GLY A 17 0.70 9.30 -3.08
C GLY A 17 -0.02 10.59 -3.54
N VAL A 18 0.62 11.39 -4.41
CA VAL A 18 -0.01 12.58 -4.99
C VAL A 18 -1.19 12.20 -5.90
N ALA A 19 -1.04 11.16 -6.73
CA ALA A 19 -2.10 10.69 -7.61
C ALA A 19 -3.32 10.19 -6.82
N VAL A 20 -3.12 9.48 -5.69
CA VAL A 20 -4.20 9.13 -4.76
C VAL A 20 -4.91 10.38 -4.25
N ALA A 21 -4.17 11.40 -3.81
CA ALA A 21 -4.75 12.63 -3.29
C ALA A 21 -5.55 13.41 -4.35
N LEU A 22 -5.23 13.24 -5.64
CA LEU A 22 -5.93 13.83 -6.78
C LEU A 22 -7.07 12.95 -7.32
N GLY A 23 -7.27 11.75 -6.77
CA GLY A 23 -8.28 10.79 -7.23
C GLY A 23 -7.90 10.03 -8.52
N ASP A 24 -6.68 10.19 -9.01
CA ASP A 24 -6.15 9.48 -10.18
C ASP A 24 -5.62 8.10 -9.78
N LEU A 25 -6.57 7.20 -9.48
CA LEU A 25 -6.27 5.86 -8.97
C LEU A 25 -5.55 4.98 -10.00
N GLU A 26 -5.76 5.22 -11.30
CA GLU A 26 -5.11 4.45 -12.36
C GLU A 26 -3.61 4.75 -12.41
N ASN A 27 -3.22 6.02 -12.46
CA ASN A 27 -1.81 6.38 -12.44
C ASN A 27 -1.18 6.09 -11.07
N ALA A 28 -1.90 6.29 -9.97
CA ALA A 28 -1.42 5.89 -8.64
C ALA A 28 -1.03 4.41 -8.61
N ARG A 29 -1.90 3.54 -9.13
CA ARG A 29 -1.66 2.09 -9.19
C ARG A 29 -0.44 1.77 -10.05
N LYS A 30 -0.34 2.38 -11.23
CA LYS A 30 0.79 2.19 -12.13
C LYS A 30 2.12 2.55 -11.46
N TYR A 31 2.20 3.72 -10.84
CA TYR A 31 3.40 4.19 -10.15
C TYR A 31 3.75 3.32 -8.94
N SER A 32 2.76 2.89 -8.16
CA SER A 32 2.99 1.95 -7.05
C SER A 32 3.52 0.60 -7.55
N LEU A 33 2.94 0.01 -8.60
CA LEU A 33 3.42 -1.28 -9.13
C LEU A 33 4.85 -1.19 -9.70
N GLU A 34 5.19 -0.07 -10.35
CA GLU A 34 6.54 0.17 -10.83
C GLU A 34 7.55 0.28 -9.67
N SER A 35 7.23 1.07 -8.64
CA SER A 35 8.06 1.20 -7.44
C SER A 35 8.23 -0.14 -6.72
N LEU A 36 7.16 -0.93 -6.62
CA LEU A 36 7.19 -2.24 -5.97
C LEU A 36 8.13 -3.20 -6.70
N ARG A 37 8.07 -3.24 -8.04
CA ARG A 37 8.99 -4.04 -8.85
C ARG A 37 10.44 -3.66 -8.60
N PHE A 38 10.73 -2.36 -8.54
CA PHE A 38 12.09 -1.90 -8.30
C PHE A 38 12.57 -2.24 -6.88
N PHE A 39 11.83 -1.86 -5.84
CA PHE A 39 12.23 -2.16 -4.46
C PHE A 39 12.37 -3.66 -4.21
N SER A 40 11.55 -4.48 -4.86
CA SER A 40 11.70 -5.95 -4.85
C SER A 40 13.00 -6.42 -5.51
N SER A 41 13.41 -5.81 -6.62
CA SER A 41 14.64 -6.19 -7.33
C SER A 41 15.93 -5.91 -6.55
N ILE A 42 15.88 -4.98 -5.59
CA ILE A 42 17.02 -4.61 -4.74
C ILE A 42 16.84 -5.05 -3.27
N ASP A 43 15.81 -5.86 -3.01
CA ASP A 43 15.42 -6.32 -1.67
C ASP A 43 15.23 -5.22 -0.61
N ASN A 44 14.80 -4.03 -1.02
CA ASN A 44 14.52 -2.93 -0.11
C ASN A 44 13.18 -3.16 0.61
N LYS A 45 13.22 -3.80 1.77
CA LYS A 45 12.04 -4.18 2.56
C LYS A 45 11.16 -2.97 2.94
N GLU A 46 11.76 -1.88 3.38
CA GLU A 46 11.01 -0.67 3.74
C GLU A 46 10.28 -0.10 2.53
N GLY A 47 10.97 0.04 1.38
CA GLY A 47 10.35 0.51 0.14
C GLY A 47 9.23 -0.41 -0.35
N ILE A 48 9.40 -1.72 -0.23
CA ILE A 48 8.34 -2.71 -0.52
C ILE A 48 7.12 -2.48 0.39
N ALA A 49 7.32 -2.34 1.70
CA ALA A 49 6.25 -2.17 2.67
C ALA A 49 5.48 -0.87 2.45
N THR A 50 6.19 0.25 2.27
CA THR A 50 5.60 1.55 1.95
C THR A 50 4.78 1.49 0.66
N THR A 51 5.31 0.83 -0.37
CA THR A 51 4.59 0.72 -1.65
C THR A 51 3.35 -0.17 -1.54
N LYS A 52 3.42 -1.26 -0.77
CA LYS A 52 2.25 -2.11 -0.50
C LYS A 52 1.18 -1.37 0.29
N TRP A 53 1.56 -0.55 1.28
CA TRP A 53 0.60 0.32 1.97
C TRP A 53 -0.10 1.26 0.97
N ARG A 54 0.61 1.90 0.05
CA ARG A 54 -0.03 2.71 -1.01
C ARG A 54 -1.01 1.91 -1.86
N LEU A 55 -0.66 0.68 -2.25
CA LEU A 55 -1.57 -0.20 -2.98
C LEU A 55 -2.82 -0.54 -2.17
N ALA A 56 -2.70 -0.69 -0.85
CA ALA A 56 -3.86 -0.89 0.02
C ALA A 56 -4.81 0.32 -0.03
N GLU A 57 -4.28 1.55 0.01
CA GLU A 57 -5.08 2.78 -0.11
C GLU A 57 -5.81 2.86 -1.46
N ILE A 58 -5.12 2.49 -2.54
CA ILE A 58 -5.63 2.55 -3.92
C ILE A 58 -6.73 1.51 -4.16
N GLU A 59 -6.55 0.29 -3.65
CA GLU A 59 -7.45 -0.83 -3.90
C GLU A 59 -8.69 -0.79 -3.01
N LEU A 60 -8.65 -0.14 -1.85
CA LEU A 60 -9.74 -0.15 -0.87
C LEU A 60 -11.13 0.19 -1.47
N PRO A 61 -11.29 1.20 -2.33
CA PRO A 61 -12.60 1.52 -2.90
C PRO A 61 -13.16 0.48 -3.87
N GLN A 62 -12.31 -0.35 -4.49
CA GLN A 62 -12.69 -1.24 -5.58
C GLN A 62 -12.59 -2.73 -5.22
N ASN A 63 -11.64 -3.09 -4.37
CA ASN A 63 -11.34 -4.44 -3.97
C ASN A 63 -10.79 -4.45 -2.53
N PRO A 64 -11.68 -4.34 -1.53
CA PRO A 64 -11.29 -4.23 -0.13
C PRO A 64 -10.55 -5.49 0.38
N GLU A 65 -10.82 -6.67 -0.18
CA GLU A 65 -10.06 -7.89 0.10
C GLU A 65 -8.61 -7.79 -0.37
N SER A 66 -8.37 -7.27 -1.58
CA SER A 66 -7.01 -7.02 -2.06
C SER A 66 -6.30 -5.95 -1.23
N ALA A 67 -7.02 -4.89 -0.84
CA ALA A 67 -6.48 -3.86 0.05
C ALA A 67 -6.05 -4.44 1.40
N LEU A 68 -6.87 -5.33 1.98
CA LEU A 68 -6.57 -6.02 3.23
C LEU A 68 -5.30 -6.88 3.12
N ALA A 69 -5.13 -7.59 2.01
CA ALA A 69 -3.93 -8.39 1.75
C ALA A 69 -2.67 -7.51 1.70
N PHE A 70 -2.71 -6.40 0.95
CA PHE A 70 -1.59 -5.47 0.86
C PHE A 70 -1.25 -4.82 2.20
N ALA A 71 -2.25 -4.41 2.98
CA ALA A 71 -2.04 -3.81 4.30
C ALA A 71 -1.40 -4.80 5.29
N ARG A 72 -1.84 -6.07 5.29
CA ARG A 72 -1.25 -7.13 6.13
C ARG A 72 0.19 -7.44 5.76
N ASP A 73 0.48 -7.52 4.47
CA ASP A 73 1.83 -7.73 3.98
C ASP A 73 2.77 -6.58 4.38
N ALA A 74 2.32 -5.32 4.24
CA ALA A 74 3.09 -4.16 4.68
C ALA A 74 3.33 -4.22 6.20
N TYR A 75 2.32 -4.61 6.98
CA TYR A 75 2.40 -4.71 8.43
C TYR A 75 3.43 -5.74 8.87
N ASP A 76 3.43 -6.95 8.28
CA ASP A 76 4.40 -7.99 8.61
C ASP A 76 5.83 -7.52 8.34
N ILE A 77 6.06 -6.81 7.24
CA ILE A 77 7.39 -6.27 6.92
C ILE A 77 7.79 -5.17 7.92
N PHE A 78 6.95 -4.18 8.17
CA PHE A 78 7.25 -3.11 9.14
C PHE A 78 7.45 -3.66 10.55
N SER A 79 6.68 -4.67 10.95
CA SER A 79 6.84 -5.35 12.23
C SER A 79 8.22 -6.01 12.36
N ARG A 80 8.69 -6.70 11.32
CA ARG A 80 10.05 -7.30 11.28
C ARG A 80 11.16 -6.25 11.28
N LEU A 81 10.90 -5.06 10.74
CA LEU A 81 11.83 -3.93 10.75
C LEU A 81 11.79 -3.12 12.06
N GLY A 82 10.86 -3.40 12.98
CA GLY A 82 10.71 -2.65 14.23
C GLY A 82 10.08 -1.26 14.06
N MET A 83 9.37 -1.04 12.95
CA MET A 83 8.75 0.24 12.58
C MET A 83 7.37 0.37 13.23
N ILE A 84 7.38 0.70 14.53
CA ILE A 84 6.20 0.65 15.42
C ILE A 84 5.11 1.63 14.99
N GLN A 85 5.48 2.84 14.55
CA GLN A 85 4.51 3.86 14.15
C GLN A 85 3.69 3.38 12.95
N GLU A 86 4.37 2.84 11.95
CA GLU A 86 3.79 2.28 10.73
C GLU A 86 2.91 1.07 11.03
N CYS A 87 3.32 0.24 11.99
CA CYS A 87 2.50 -0.87 12.49
C CYS A 87 1.17 -0.38 13.07
N VAL A 88 1.19 0.68 13.89
CA VAL A 88 -0.03 1.26 14.49
C VAL A 88 -0.96 1.82 13.40
N GLU A 89 -0.41 2.53 12.42
CA GLU A 89 -1.19 3.08 11.31
C GLU A 89 -1.82 1.99 10.45
N LEU A 90 -1.08 0.94 10.14
CA LEU A 90 -1.60 -0.21 9.40
C LEU A 90 -2.62 -1.02 10.19
N GLN A 91 -2.48 -1.15 11.51
CA GLN A 91 -3.53 -1.76 12.34
C GLN A 91 -4.84 -0.98 12.27
N ASN A 92 -4.77 0.36 12.31
CA ASN A 92 -5.93 1.22 12.16
C ASN A 92 -6.56 1.05 10.77
N MET A 93 -5.75 1.01 9.71
CA MET A 93 -6.22 0.77 8.35
C MET A 93 -6.89 -0.61 8.22
N ILE A 94 -6.21 -1.68 8.64
CA ILE A 94 -6.73 -3.05 8.61
C ILE A 94 -8.08 -3.14 9.34
N SER A 95 -8.22 -2.48 10.49
CA SER A 95 -9.48 -2.43 11.24
C SER A 95 -10.59 -1.75 10.44
N LYS A 96 -10.30 -0.61 9.77
CA LYS A 96 -11.25 0.07 8.89
C LYS A 96 -11.67 -0.80 7.71
N ILE A 97 -10.71 -1.47 7.06
CA ILE A 97 -11.00 -2.36 5.92
C ILE A 97 -11.89 -3.54 6.35
N ASN A 98 -11.62 -4.16 7.50
CA ASN A 98 -12.45 -5.26 8.01
C ASN A 98 -13.90 -4.82 8.29
N ASN A 99 -14.09 -3.61 8.84
CA ASN A 99 -15.42 -3.06 9.06
C ASN A 99 -16.15 -2.82 7.73
N PHE A 100 -15.47 -2.22 6.75
CA PHE A 100 -16.01 -1.99 5.42
C PHE A 100 -16.48 -3.29 4.75
N ILE A 101 -15.65 -4.34 4.76
CA ILE A 101 -16.00 -5.66 4.20
C ILE A 101 -17.20 -6.28 4.93
N LYS A 102 -17.30 -6.07 6.25
CA LYS A 102 -18.41 -6.60 7.04
C LYS A 102 -19.72 -5.90 6.70
N GLU A 103 -19.69 -4.58 6.53
CA GLU A 103 -20.86 -3.77 6.18
C GLU A 103 -21.39 -4.14 4.79
N ASP A 104 -20.51 -4.19 3.78
CA ASP A 104 -20.87 -4.57 2.39
C ASP A 104 -21.54 -5.95 2.31
N LYS A 105 -21.01 -6.92 3.07
CA LYS A 105 -21.62 -8.27 3.15
C LYS A 105 -22.98 -8.32 3.81
N ASN A 106 -23.28 -7.39 4.72
CA ASN A 106 -24.60 -7.32 5.35
C ASN A 106 -25.62 -6.68 4.40
N GLU A 107 -25.21 -5.73 3.56
CA GLU A 107 -26.09 -5.10 2.56
C GLU A 107 -26.54 -6.09 1.47
N LEU A 108 -25.68 -7.05 1.11
CA LEU A 108 -25.98 -8.09 0.12
C LEU A 108 -26.89 -9.23 0.64
N GLN A 109 -27.27 -9.22 1.92
CA GLN A 109 -28.09 -10.27 2.55
C GLN A 109 -29.59 -9.91 2.69
N PHE A 110 -30.04 -8.79 2.13
CA PHE A 110 -31.44 -8.35 2.09
C PHE A 110 -32.01 -8.38 0.67
#